data_AF-A0A7D5S838-F1
#
_entry.id   AF-A0A7D5S838-F1
#
_cell.length_a   1.000
_cell.length_b   1.000
_cell.length_c   1.000
_cell.angle_alpha   90.00
_cell.angle_beta   90.00
_cell.angle_gamma   90.00
#
_symmetry.space_group_name_H-M   'P 1'
#
loop_
_entity.id
_entity.type
_entity.pdbx_description
1 polymer ?
#
loop_
_entity_poly.entity_id
_entity_poly.type
_entity_poly.pdbx_seq_one_letter_code
_entity_poly.pdbx_strand_id
1 'polypeptide(L)'
;MHKRFWWFVILPAVFVASLSFAQFSILDMVADKVIQRYQMSTCEQLWMKKDQPKLAEEQRVIGLLRSDPAMRTEFLNRVAAPIANKMFECGMIP
;
A
#
# COMPACT_ATOMS: atom_id res chain seq x y z
N MET A 1 -7.15 -53.81 -2.99
CA MET A 1 -7.99 -52.62 -3.22
C MET A 1 -7.49 -51.41 -2.40
N HIS A 2 -6.23 -51.00 -2.54
CA HIS A 2 -5.63 -49.94 -1.69
C HIS A 2 -4.92 -48.80 -2.46
N LYS A 3 -4.85 -48.87 -3.80
CA LYS A 3 -4.11 -47.90 -4.66
C LYS A 3 -4.96 -46.73 -5.19
N ARG A 4 -6.29 -46.82 -5.04
CA ARG A 4 -7.25 -45.80 -5.54
C ARG A 4 -7.62 -44.76 -4.47
N PHE A 5 -7.35 -45.05 -3.21
CA PHE A 5 -7.65 -44.14 -2.09
C PHE A 5 -6.64 -42.98 -1.98
N TRP A 6 -5.46 -43.13 -2.60
CA TRP A 6 -4.39 -42.13 -2.52
C TRP A 6 -4.59 -40.93 -3.47
N TRP A 7 -5.58 -40.99 -4.37
CA TRP A 7 -5.87 -39.90 -5.31
C TRP A 7 -6.89 -38.88 -4.79
N PHE A 8 -7.59 -39.18 -3.69
CA PHE A 8 -8.66 -38.32 -3.16
C PHE A 8 -8.20 -37.38 -2.03
N VAL A 9 -6.91 -37.40 -1.65
CA VAL A 9 -6.41 -36.61 -0.50
C VAL A 9 -5.69 -35.32 -0.94
N ILE A 10 -5.35 -35.15 -2.22
CA ILE A 10 -4.52 -34.00 -2.67
C ILE A 10 -5.36 -32.76 -3.05
N LEU A 11 -6.69 -32.88 -3.24
CA LEU A 11 -7.45 -31.79 -3.86
C LEU A 11 -7.95 -30.62 -2.97
N PRO A 12 -8.06 -30.66 -1.62
CA PRO A 12 -8.64 -29.52 -0.90
C PRO A 12 -7.62 -28.48 -0.42
N ALA A 13 -6.31 -28.66 -0.61
CA ALA A 13 -5.30 -27.81 0.03
C ALA A 13 -5.06 -26.43 -0.62
N VAL A 14 -5.67 -26.13 -1.78
CA VAL A 14 -5.30 -24.92 -2.58
C VAL A 14 -6.29 -23.75 -2.43
N PHE A 15 -7.43 -23.91 -1.73
CA PHE A 15 -8.53 -22.95 -1.87
C PHE A 15 -8.59 -21.78 -0.84
N VAL A 16 -7.65 -21.66 0.10
CA VAL A 16 -7.78 -20.69 1.22
C VAL A 16 -7.06 -19.36 1.00
N ALA A 17 -6.43 -19.11 -0.15
CA ALA A 17 -5.57 -17.93 -0.34
C ALA A 17 -6.27 -16.66 -0.90
N SER A 18 -7.58 -16.63 -1.14
CA SER A 18 -8.22 -15.58 -1.97
C SER A 18 -9.12 -14.57 -1.25
N LEU A 19 -9.24 -14.57 0.08
CA LEU A 19 -10.27 -13.77 0.77
C LEU A 19 -9.85 -12.39 1.30
N SER A 20 -8.63 -11.90 1.04
CA SER A 20 -8.13 -10.67 1.71
C SER A 20 -8.26 -9.36 0.93
N PHE A 21 -8.78 -9.35 -0.30
CA PHE A 21 -8.71 -8.17 -1.19
C PHE A 21 -9.80 -7.10 -1.00
N ALA A 22 -10.87 -7.36 -0.23
CA ALA A 22 -12.04 -6.48 -0.21
C ALA A 22 -12.13 -5.51 0.98
N GLN A 23 -11.28 -5.63 2.01
CA GLN A 23 -11.49 -4.90 3.27
C GLN A 23 -10.98 -3.45 3.31
N PHE A 24 -10.30 -2.97 2.25
CA PHE A 24 -9.57 -1.69 2.28
C PHE A 24 -10.02 -0.66 1.24
N SER A 25 -11.24 -0.77 0.68
CA SER A 25 -11.72 0.12 -0.39
C SER A 25 -11.65 1.63 -0.08
N ILE A 26 -11.86 2.03 1.19
CA ILE A 26 -11.72 3.43 1.61
C ILE A 26 -10.24 3.85 1.62
N LEU A 27 -9.35 2.95 2.05
CA LEU A 27 -7.92 3.19 2.07
C LEU A 27 -7.37 3.40 0.66
N ASP A 28 -7.88 2.65 -0.32
CA ASP A 28 -7.51 2.79 -1.73
C ASP A 28 -7.80 4.19 -2.25
N MET A 29 -8.97 4.76 -1.92
CA MET A 29 -9.32 6.12 -2.34
C MET A 29 -8.38 7.17 -1.71
N VAL A 30 -7.97 6.96 -0.46
CA VAL A 30 -6.99 7.84 0.21
C VAL A 30 -5.63 7.70 -0.46
N ALA A 31 -5.18 6.47 -0.72
CA ALA A 31 -3.93 6.19 -1.42
C ALA A 31 -3.89 6.88 -2.78
N ASP A 32 -4.94 6.76 -3.59
CA ASP A 32 -5.03 7.37 -4.91
C ASP A 32 -4.97 8.90 -4.82
N LYS A 33 -5.64 9.53 -3.84
CA LYS A 33 -5.52 10.97 -3.60
C LYS A 33 -4.09 11.38 -3.26
N VAL A 34 -3.39 10.61 -2.41
CA VAL A 34 -2.00 10.90 -2.06
C VAL A 34 -1.11 10.79 -3.30
N ILE A 35 -1.25 9.74 -4.09
CA ILE A 35 -0.51 9.55 -5.34
C ILE A 35 -0.75 10.75 -6.28
N GLN A 36 -2.01 11.09 -6.51
CA GLN A 36 -2.39 12.20 -7.39
C GLN A 36 -1.80 13.53 -6.90
N ARG A 37 -1.79 13.79 -5.59
CA ARG A 37 -1.17 14.99 -5.00
C ARG A 37 0.32 15.06 -5.32
N TYR A 38 1.07 13.97 -5.18
CA TYR A 38 2.50 13.95 -5.49
C TYR A 38 2.75 14.13 -6.98
N GLN A 39 1.99 13.42 -7.83
CA GLN A 39 2.15 13.50 -9.28
C GLN A 39 1.84 14.89 -9.85
N MET A 40 0.80 15.56 -9.34
CA MET A 40 0.39 16.90 -9.78
C MET A 40 1.22 18.04 -9.15
N SER A 41 2.00 17.78 -8.09
CA SER A 41 2.85 18.80 -7.47
C SER A 41 4.13 19.01 -8.27
N THR A 42 4.65 20.24 -8.28
CA THR A 42 5.98 20.53 -8.84
C THR A 42 7.08 20.02 -7.90
N CYS A 43 8.29 19.83 -8.44
CA CYS A 43 9.42 19.34 -7.64
C CYS A 43 9.79 20.32 -6.52
N GLU A 44 9.73 21.63 -6.77
CA GLU A 44 10.00 22.67 -5.78
C GLU A 44 8.98 22.64 -4.63
N GLN A 45 7.70 22.43 -4.97
CA GLN A 45 6.63 22.32 -3.97
C GLN A 45 6.82 21.09 -3.08
N LEU A 46 7.25 19.97 -3.65
CA LEU A 46 7.52 18.75 -2.89
C LEU A 46 8.77 18.90 -2.01
N TRP A 47 9.81 19.57 -2.51
CA TRP A 47 10.99 19.91 -1.71
C TRP A 47 10.67 20.79 -0.52
N MET A 48 9.89 21.87 -0.71
CA MET A 48 9.47 22.72 0.40
C MET A 48 8.63 21.97 1.43
N LYS A 49 7.79 21.03 1.00
CA LYS A 49 6.97 20.22 1.89
C LYS A 49 7.74 19.12 2.62
N LYS A 50 8.83 18.61 2.05
CA LYS A 50 9.65 17.55 2.66
C LYS A 50 10.14 17.94 4.06
N ASP A 51 10.59 19.18 4.22
CA ASP A 51 11.13 19.70 5.48
C ASP A 51 10.06 20.32 6.39
N GLN A 52 8.81 20.42 5.92
CA GLN A 52 7.72 20.92 6.74
C GLN A 52 7.22 19.85 7.72
N PRO A 53 6.84 20.25 8.94
CA PRO A 53 6.25 19.33 9.90
C PRO A 53 4.94 18.77 9.33
N LYS A 54 4.76 17.46 9.49
CA LYS A 54 3.55 16.77 9.02
C LYS A 54 2.30 17.34 9.69
N LEU A 55 1.25 17.53 8.89
CA LEU A 55 -0.03 18.05 9.36
C LEU A 55 -0.67 17.08 10.36
N ALA A 56 -1.50 17.59 11.28
CA ALA A 56 -2.21 16.77 12.27
C ALA A 56 -3.02 15.60 11.65
N GLU A 57 -3.58 15.82 10.45
CA GLU A 57 -4.29 14.77 9.71
C GLU A 57 -3.35 13.65 9.22
N GLU A 58 -2.19 14.00 8.66
CA GLU A 58 -1.18 13.04 8.22
C GLU A 58 -0.65 12.22 9.40
N GLN A 59 -0.44 12.86 10.55
CA GLN A 59 -0.04 12.18 11.77
C GLN A 59 -1.08 11.16 12.24
N ARG A 60 -2.37 11.46 12.06
CA ARG A 60 -3.47 10.55 12.39
C ARG A 60 -3.46 9.31 11.49
N VAL A 61 -3.28 9.51 10.18
CA VAL A 61 -3.15 8.41 9.21
C VAL A 61 -1.93 7.56 9.53
N ILE A 62 -0.79 8.18 9.86
CA ILE A 62 0.41 7.45 10.29
C ILE A 62 0.12 6.63 11.56
N GLY A 63 -0.63 7.17 12.52
CA GLY A 63 -1.06 6.44 13.71
C GLY A 63 -1.89 5.20 13.36
N LEU A 64 -2.87 5.35 12.48
CA LEU A 64 -3.72 4.25 12.00
C LEU A 64 -2.88 3.16 11.31
N LEU A 65 -2.02 3.55 10.37
CA LEU A 65 -1.13 2.60 9.68
C LEU A 65 -0.13 1.94 10.63
N ARG A 66 0.28 2.61 11.71
CA ARG A 66 1.13 1.96 12.73
C ARG A 66 0.36 0.93 13.55
N SER A 67 -0.93 1.17 13.81
CA SER A 67 -1.77 0.24 14.58
C SER A 67 -2.21 -1.01 13.80
N ASP A 68 -2.28 -0.94 12.47
CA ASP A 68 -2.69 -2.07 11.62
C ASP A 68 -1.59 -2.42 10.58
N PRO A 69 -0.79 -3.48 10.83
CA PRO A 69 0.27 -3.90 9.92
C PRO A 69 -0.21 -4.34 8.53
N ALA A 70 -1.41 -4.93 8.43
CA ALA A 70 -1.96 -5.39 7.15
C ALA A 70 -2.36 -4.18 6.31
N MET A 71 -3.08 -3.23 6.91
CA MET A 71 -3.45 -1.97 6.28
C MET A 71 -2.23 -1.17 5.82
N ARG A 72 -1.18 -1.11 6.66
CA ARG A 72 0.09 -0.46 6.31
C ARG A 72 0.73 -1.07 5.08
N THR A 73 0.74 -2.40 5.01
CA THR A 73 1.36 -3.12 3.90
C THR A 73 0.62 -2.81 2.59
N GLU A 74 -0.70 -2.88 2.62
CA GLU A 74 -1.52 -2.58 1.44
C GLU A 74 -1.35 -1.13 0.98
N PHE A 75 -1.45 -0.18 1.92
CA PHE A 75 -1.25 1.23 1.61
C PHE A 75 0.13 1.50 1.00
N LEU A 76 1.20 0.98 1.62
CA LEU A 76 2.57 1.20 1.13
C LEU A 76 2.80 0.56 -0.23
N ASN A 77 2.31 -0.66 -0.47
CA ASN A 77 2.43 -1.33 -1.76
C ASN A 77 1.84 -0.49 -2.90
N ARG A 78 0.75 0.25 -2.62
CA ARG A 78 0.10 1.11 -3.60
C ARG A 78 0.79 2.45 -3.80
N VAL A 79 1.19 3.13 -2.72
CA VAL A 79 1.71 4.51 -2.81
C VAL A 79 3.23 4.60 -3.00
N ALA A 80 3.99 3.62 -2.53
CA ALA A 80 5.44 3.76 -2.43
C ALA A 80 6.11 3.90 -3.79
N ALA A 81 5.80 3.03 -4.75
CA ALA A 81 6.40 3.06 -6.07
C ALA A 81 6.13 4.38 -6.85
N PRO A 82 4.87 4.84 -7.04
CA PRO A 82 4.62 6.07 -7.80
C PRO A 82 5.18 7.32 -7.11
N ILE A 83 5.14 7.38 -5.78
CA ILE A 83 5.70 8.51 -5.03
C ILE A 83 7.22 8.49 -5.09
N ALA A 84 7.85 7.33 -4.88
CA ALA A 84 9.30 7.18 -4.98
C ALA A 84 9.80 7.57 -6.37
N ASN A 85 9.14 7.13 -7.44
CA ASN A 85 9.49 7.54 -8.80
C ASN A 85 9.43 9.06 -8.96
N LYS A 86 8.35 9.71 -8.52
CA LYS A 86 8.24 11.17 -8.55
C LYS A 86 9.34 11.85 -7.71
N MET A 87 9.67 11.29 -6.55
CA MET A 87 10.73 11.81 -5.69
C MET A 87 12.11 11.64 -6.32
N PHE A 88 12.35 10.54 -7.03
CA PHE A 88 13.58 10.28 -7.77
C PHE A 88 13.74 11.25 -8.95
N GLU A 89 12.69 11.43 -9.76
CA GLU A 89 12.66 12.41 -10.85
C GLU A 89 12.95 13.84 -10.36
N CYS A 90 12.51 14.16 -9.15
CA CYS A 90 12.74 15.45 -8.49
C CYS A 90 14.06 15.52 -7.68
N GLY A 91 14.91 14.48 -7.72
CA GLY A 91 16.20 14.43 -7.02
C GLY A 91 16.12 14.38 -5.48
N MET A 92 14.97 14.04 -4.91
CA MET A 92 14.75 13.96 -3.45
C MET A 92 15.24 12.65 -2.82
N ILE A 93 15.36 11.60 -3.62
CA ILE A 93 15.94 10.30 -3.26
C ILE A 93 16.96 9.90 -4.34
N PRO A 94 18.08 9.27 -3.96
CA PRO A 94 19.13 8.86 -4.89
C PRO A 94 18.72 7.69 -5.78
#